data_AF-A0A6V7KH87-F1
#
_entry.id   AF-A0A6V7KH87-F1
#
_cell.length_a   1.000
_cell.length_b   1.000
_cell.length_c   1.000
_cell.angle_alpha   90.00
_cell.angle_beta   90.00
_cell.angle_gamma   90.00
#
_symmetry.space_group_name_H-M   'P 1'
#
loop_
_entity.id
_entity.type
_entity.pdbx_description
1 polymer ?
#
loop_
_entity_poly.entity_id
_entity_poly.type
_entity_poly.pdbx_seq_one_letter_code
_entity_poly.pdbx_strand_id
1 'polypeptide(L)'
;DDMSHGQGPRLAQALLYRMEHVPVQTLDVSTLFAESARSPEETCVQVFNEACRTVPSIIYIRSIDQWWPLVPETVKAVFMCRIAALDPCLPILVLATSDVAYEELPPKVKNLFSELRGEVYKMNSPDLEQREAFFRPIFIEQSLKPPMVKNDRVEELEELPLAPEIPKKLTVEELKVIREKEERSLRELRIFLREICAKLARNK
;
A
#
# COMPACT_ATOMS: atom_id res chain seq x y z
N ASP A 1 -37.55 3.22 4.07
CA ASP A 1 -36.44 3.44 3.12
C ASP A 1 -35.12 3.51 3.86
N ASP A 2 -34.60 2.33 4.22
CA ASP A 2 -33.34 2.15 4.92
C ASP A 2 -32.17 2.47 3.99
N MET A 3 -31.73 3.73 3.98
CA MET A 3 -30.57 4.20 3.23
C MET A 3 -29.24 3.96 3.98
N SER A 4 -29.23 3.05 4.95
CA SER A 4 -28.06 2.67 5.78
C SER A 4 -27.09 1.71 5.08
N HIS A 5 -27.47 1.17 3.92
CA HIS A 5 -26.63 0.33 3.07
C HIS A 5 -25.32 1.05 2.71
N GLY A 6 -24.17 0.44 3.02
CA GLY A 6 -22.85 0.98 2.67
C GLY A 6 -22.07 1.73 3.76
N GLN A 7 -22.62 1.93 4.97
CA GLN A 7 -21.81 2.41 6.11
C GLN A 7 -20.87 1.33 6.67
N GLY A 8 -21.31 0.07 6.66
CA GLY A 8 -20.55 -1.06 7.21
C GLY A 8 -19.15 -1.18 6.63
N PRO A 9 -18.98 -1.23 5.30
CA PRO A 9 -17.65 -1.33 4.68
C PRO A 9 -16.72 -0.14 4.98
N ARG A 10 -17.26 1.08 5.07
CA ARG A 10 -16.45 2.28 5.36
C ARG A 10 -16.00 2.32 6.81
N LEU A 11 -16.88 1.93 7.74
CA LEU A 11 -16.52 1.84 9.15
C LEU A 11 -15.50 0.73 9.38
N ALA A 12 -15.70 -0.43 8.75
CA ALA A 12 -14.73 -1.52 8.80
C ALA A 12 -13.36 -1.09 8.27
N GLN A 13 -13.30 -0.36 7.15
CA GLN A 13 -12.05 0.21 6.63
C GLN A 13 -11.40 1.18 7.62
N ALA A 14 -12.18 2.07 8.25
CA ALA A 14 -11.66 2.99 9.26
C ALA A 14 -11.13 2.24 10.51
N LEU A 15 -11.76 1.13 10.89
CA LEU A 15 -11.30 0.27 11.97
C LEU A 15 -10.00 -0.43 11.59
N LEU A 16 -9.91 -0.98 10.38
CA LEU A 16 -8.68 -1.59 9.85
C LEU A 16 -7.54 -0.57 9.78
N TYR A 17 -7.82 0.68 9.42
CA TYR A 17 -6.86 1.79 9.44
C TYR A 17 -6.39 2.14 10.86
N ARG A 18 -7.17 1.88 11.91
CA ARG A 18 -6.66 2.01 13.29
C ARG A 18 -5.74 0.84 13.67
N MET A 19 -5.83 -0.28 12.96
CA MET A 19 -5.11 -1.53 13.21
C MET A 19 -3.95 -1.76 12.21
N GLU A 20 -3.31 -0.69 11.70
CA GLU A 20 -2.29 -0.79 10.62
C GLU A 20 -1.10 -1.70 10.94
N HIS A 21 -0.84 -1.96 12.22
CA HIS A 21 0.23 -2.83 12.70
C HIS A 21 -0.06 -4.32 12.50
N VAL A 22 -1.27 -4.69 12.10
CA VAL A 22 -1.72 -6.07 11.91
C VAL A 22 -1.98 -6.34 10.43
N PRO A 23 -1.42 -7.42 9.85
CA PRO A 23 -1.68 -7.79 8.46
C PRO A 23 -3.16 -8.12 8.26
N VAL A 24 -3.75 -7.49 7.24
CA VAL A 24 -5.15 -7.66 6.86
C VAL A 24 -5.25 -8.48 5.58
N GLN A 25 -5.97 -9.59 5.67
CA GLN A 25 -6.27 -10.47 4.54
C GLN A 25 -7.73 -10.28 4.13
N THR A 26 -7.96 -9.69 2.96
CA THR A 26 -9.32 -9.40 2.49
C THR A 26 -9.89 -10.55 1.68
N LEU A 27 -11.12 -10.94 1.98
CA LEU A 27 -11.88 -11.96 1.25
C LEU A 27 -13.17 -11.34 0.69
N ASP A 28 -13.28 -11.34 -0.63
CA ASP A 28 -14.42 -10.84 -1.40
C ASP A 28 -14.54 -11.61 -2.73
N VAL A 29 -15.60 -11.35 -3.51
CA VAL A 29 -15.75 -11.96 -4.84
C VAL A 29 -14.55 -11.66 -5.71
N SER A 30 -14.05 -10.42 -5.67
CA SER A 30 -12.93 -9.98 -6.50
C SER A 30 -11.68 -10.78 -6.22
N THR A 31 -11.33 -11.01 -4.95
CA THR A 31 -10.14 -11.79 -4.54
C THR A 31 -10.32 -13.28 -4.86
N LEU A 32 -11.50 -13.86 -4.61
CA LEU A 32 -11.77 -15.27 -4.92
C LEU A 32 -11.67 -15.58 -6.42
N PHE A 33 -12.08 -14.65 -7.28
CA PHE A 33 -12.09 -14.82 -8.74
C PHE A 33 -11.02 -13.97 -9.46
N ALA A 34 -10.08 -13.36 -8.74
CA ALA A 34 -9.04 -12.51 -9.32
C ALA A 34 -8.09 -13.31 -10.23
N GLU A 35 -7.74 -14.52 -9.80
CA GLU A 35 -6.70 -15.32 -10.43
C GLU A 35 -7.31 -16.45 -11.27
N SER A 36 -7.40 -16.25 -12.59
CA SER A 36 -7.96 -17.23 -13.52
C SER A 36 -7.20 -18.56 -13.61
N ALA A 37 -5.96 -18.59 -13.13
CA ALA A 37 -5.11 -19.79 -13.11
C ALA A 37 -5.39 -20.72 -11.91
N ARG A 38 -6.05 -20.23 -10.86
CA ARG A 38 -6.33 -20.98 -9.63
C ARG A 38 -7.82 -21.19 -9.42
N SER A 39 -8.16 -22.27 -8.73
CA SER A 39 -9.54 -22.49 -8.34
C SER A 39 -9.92 -21.56 -7.17
N PRO A 40 -11.17 -21.10 -7.09
CA PRO A 40 -11.61 -20.23 -5.99
C PRO A 40 -11.49 -20.93 -4.62
N GLU A 41 -11.54 -22.26 -4.57
CA GLU A 41 -11.26 -23.06 -3.37
C GLU A 41 -9.81 -22.91 -2.92
N GLU A 42 -8.86 -22.98 -3.85
CA GLU A 42 -7.43 -22.84 -3.56
C GLU A 42 -7.10 -21.43 -3.05
N THR A 43 -7.66 -20.40 -3.70
CA THR A 43 -7.53 -19.01 -3.26
C THR A 43 -8.07 -18.81 -1.85
N CYS A 44 -9.25 -19.38 -1.54
CA CYS A 44 -9.82 -19.35 -0.19
C CYS A 44 -8.85 -19.98 0.83
N VAL A 45 -8.34 -21.18 0.55
CA VAL A 45 -7.38 -21.87 1.43
C VAL A 45 -6.09 -21.06 1.62
N GLN A 46 -5.60 -20.43 0.56
CA GLN A 46 -4.40 -19.59 0.62
C GLN A 46 -4.60 -18.42 1.59
N VAL A 47 -5.71 -17.68 1.49
CA VAL A 47 -6.01 -16.55 2.37
C VAL A 47 -5.99 -16.97 3.84
N PHE A 48 -6.62 -18.10 4.18
CA PHE A 48 -6.58 -18.63 5.54
C PHE A 48 -5.18 -19.07 5.97
N ASN A 49 -4.41 -19.72 5.09
CA ASN A 49 -3.03 -20.12 5.38
C ASN A 49 -2.14 -18.89 5.62
N GLU A 50 -2.33 -17.83 4.85
CA GLU A 50 -1.57 -16.60 4.97
C GLU A 50 -1.89 -15.89 6.29
N ALA A 51 -3.18 -15.79 6.64
CA ALA A 51 -3.62 -15.27 7.93
C ALA A 51 -3.04 -16.09 9.12
N CYS A 52 -2.95 -17.42 8.99
CA CYS A 52 -2.33 -18.27 10.02
C CYS A 52 -0.81 -18.12 10.10
N ARG A 53 -0.14 -17.70 9.01
CA ARG A 53 1.32 -17.49 8.99
C ARG A 53 1.72 -16.15 9.57
N THR A 54 0.87 -15.14 9.43
CA THR A 54 1.19 -13.74 9.78
C THR A 54 0.53 -13.30 11.08
N VAL A 55 0.40 -14.22 12.04
CA VAL A 55 -0.28 -13.99 13.32
C VAL A 55 0.51 -12.99 14.20
N PRO A 56 -0.15 -12.03 14.88
CA PRO A 56 -1.59 -11.76 14.88
C PRO A 56 -2.07 -11.19 13.53
N SER A 57 -3.26 -11.59 13.05
CA SER A 57 -3.77 -11.18 11.73
C SER A 57 -5.29 -10.94 11.73
N ILE A 58 -5.79 -10.24 10.71
CA ILE A 58 -7.22 -9.97 10.53
C ILE A 58 -7.68 -10.53 9.18
N ILE A 59 -8.73 -11.35 9.19
CA ILE A 59 -9.44 -11.79 7.99
C ILE A 59 -10.65 -10.88 7.82
N TYR A 60 -10.63 -10.02 6.81
CA TYR A 60 -11.71 -9.09 6.51
C TYR A 60 -12.58 -9.60 5.36
N ILE A 61 -13.83 -9.93 5.66
CA ILE A 61 -14.83 -10.41 4.70
C ILE A 61 -15.77 -9.25 4.34
N ARG A 62 -15.72 -8.81 3.08
CA ARG A 62 -16.53 -7.69 2.61
C ARG A 62 -17.89 -8.16 2.10
N SER A 63 -18.98 -7.54 2.56
CA SER A 63 -20.36 -7.76 2.09
C SER A 63 -20.70 -9.24 1.92
N ILE A 64 -20.71 -9.98 3.03
CA ILE A 64 -20.92 -11.43 3.07
C ILE A 64 -22.25 -11.85 2.45
N ASP A 65 -23.26 -11.01 2.58
CA ASP A 65 -24.58 -11.14 1.97
C ASP A 65 -24.52 -11.21 0.44
N GLN A 66 -23.59 -10.48 -0.20
CA GLN A 66 -23.50 -10.41 -1.66
C GLN A 66 -22.68 -11.57 -2.24
N TRP A 67 -21.55 -11.93 -1.62
CA TRP A 67 -20.68 -12.96 -2.19
C TRP A 67 -21.12 -14.39 -1.86
N TRP A 68 -21.76 -14.60 -0.71
CA TRP A 68 -22.23 -15.93 -0.29
C TRP A 68 -23.20 -16.61 -1.27
N PRO A 69 -24.18 -15.93 -1.89
CA PRO A 69 -25.03 -16.55 -2.91
C PRO A 69 -24.31 -16.76 -4.25
N LEU A 70 -23.32 -15.93 -4.59
CA LEU A 70 -22.60 -15.97 -5.86
C LEU A 70 -21.59 -17.12 -5.96
N VAL A 71 -21.05 -17.53 -4.82
CA VAL A 71 -19.98 -18.53 -4.76
C VAL A 71 -20.52 -19.97 -4.81
N PRO A 72 -19.82 -20.90 -5.49
CA PRO A 72 -20.19 -22.32 -5.51
C PRO A 72 -20.24 -22.97 -4.12
N GLU A 73 -21.06 -24.01 -3.96
CA GLU A 73 -21.21 -24.72 -2.68
C GLU A 73 -19.89 -25.39 -2.21
N THR A 74 -19.02 -25.77 -3.16
CA THR A 74 -17.69 -26.33 -2.89
C THR A 74 -16.82 -25.36 -2.09
N VAL A 75 -16.73 -24.11 -2.55
CA VAL A 75 -15.96 -23.06 -1.87
C VAL A 75 -16.54 -22.74 -0.50
N LYS A 76 -17.89 -22.72 -0.36
CA LYS A 76 -18.53 -22.53 0.96
C LYS A 76 -18.17 -23.64 1.93
N ALA A 77 -18.16 -24.90 1.48
CA ALA A 77 -17.76 -26.04 2.30
C ALA A 77 -16.29 -25.93 2.73
N VAL A 78 -15.40 -25.55 1.80
CA VAL A 78 -13.98 -25.31 2.08
C VAL A 78 -13.82 -24.19 3.11
N PHE A 79 -14.47 -23.05 2.91
CA PHE A 79 -14.48 -21.92 3.85
C PHE A 79 -14.90 -22.34 5.26
N MET A 80 -16.03 -23.04 5.40
CA MET A 80 -16.52 -23.52 6.70
C MET A 80 -15.54 -24.52 7.35
N CYS A 81 -14.96 -25.43 6.57
CA CYS A 81 -13.97 -26.37 7.06
C CYS A 81 -12.71 -25.66 7.54
N ARG A 82 -12.24 -24.64 6.81
CA ARG A 82 -11.08 -23.85 7.19
C ARG A 82 -11.31 -23.07 8.47
N ILE A 83 -12.48 -22.46 8.66
CA ILE A 83 -12.83 -21.80 9.93
C ILE A 83 -12.85 -22.81 11.08
N ALA A 84 -13.49 -23.96 10.89
CA ALA A 84 -13.56 -24.99 11.93
C ALA A 84 -12.19 -25.60 12.28
N ALA A 85 -11.23 -25.55 11.35
CA ALA A 85 -9.87 -26.04 11.54
C ALA A 85 -8.92 -25.00 12.15
N LEU A 86 -9.34 -23.75 12.34
CA LEU A 86 -8.51 -22.74 13.01
C LEU A 86 -8.32 -23.12 14.47
N ASP A 87 -7.08 -23.06 14.94
CA ASP A 87 -6.77 -23.27 16.35
C ASP A 87 -7.32 -22.09 17.19
N PRO A 88 -8.17 -22.34 18.20
CA PRO A 88 -8.71 -21.31 19.09
C PRO A 88 -7.66 -20.46 19.80
N CYS A 89 -6.42 -20.93 19.92
CA CYS A 89 -5.33 -20.18 20.54
C CYS A 89 -4.68 -19.15 19.60
N LEU A 90 -4.98 -19.15 18.31
CA LEU A 90 -4.38 -18.21 17.35
C LEU A 90 -5.08 -16.84 17.45
N PRO A 91 -4.35 -15.72 17.66
CA PRO A 91 -4.92 -14.38 17.64
C PRO A 91 -5.22 -13.92 16.20
N ILE A 92 -6.28 -14.50 15.63
CA ILE A 92 -6.82 -14.15 14.30
C ILE A 92 -8.21 -13.55 14.50
N LEU A 93 -8.41 -12.31 14.06
CA LEU A 93 -9.70 -11.64 14.10
C LEU A 93 -10.42 -11.84 12.77
N VAL A 94 -11.60 -12.45 12.78
CA VAL A 94 -12.47 -12.53 11.59
C VAL A 94 -13.51 -11.42 11.66
N LEU A 95 -13.42 -10.46 10.74
CA LEU A 95 -14.35 -9.34 10.62
C LEU A 95 -15.17 -9.50 9.35
N ALA A 96 -16.50 -9.58 9.47
CA ALA A 96 -17.40 -9.60 8.32
C ALA A 96 -18.32 -8.37 8.31
N THR A 97 -18.65 -7.89 7.11
CA THR A 97 -19.64 -6.83 6.90
C THR A 97 -20.82 -7.38 6.11
N SER A 98 -22.03 -6.93 6.44
CA SER A 98 -23.27 -7.25 5.74
C SER A 98 -24.08 -5.98 5.56
N ASP A 99 -24.70 -5.80 4.39
CA ASP A 99 -25.67 -4.73 4.18
C ASP A 99 -27.11 -5.15 4.57
N VAL A 100 -27.33 -6.45 4.79
CA VAL A 100 -28.62 -7.04 5.18
C VAL A 100 -28.66 -7.31 6.69
N ALA A 101 -29.87 -7.26 7.28
CA ALA A 101 -30.13 -7.58 8.67
C ALA A 101 -29.67 -9.01 9.04
N TYR A 102 -29.27 -9.21 10.30
CA TYR A 102 -28.72 -10.49 10.77
C TYR A 102 -29.71 -11.64 10.61
N GLU A 103 -31.01 -11.39 10.73
CA GLU A 103 -32.08 -12.38 10.65
C GLU A 103 -32.18 -13.01 9.25
N GLU A 104 -31.96 -12.21 8.22
CA GLU A 104 -32.05 -12.58 6.80
C GLU A 104 -30.77 -13.25 6.28
N LEU A 105 -29.68 -13.23 7.06
CA LEU A 105 -28.44 -13.91 6.67
C LEU A 105 -28.63 -15.44 6.58
N PRO A 106 -27.89 -16.11 5.67
CA PRO A 106 -27.91 -17.56 5.55
C PRO A 106 -27.57 -18.25 6.88
N PRO A 107 -28.21 -19.39 7.21
CA PRO A 107 -28.01 -20.07 8.50
C PRO A 107 -26.55 -20.47 8.76
N LYS A 108 -25.81 -20.84 7.70
CA LYS A 108 -24.38 -21.16 7.79
C LYS A 108 -23.55 -19.96 8.26
N VAL A 109 -23.86 -18.75 7.80
CA VAL A 109 -23.17 -17.51 8.18
C VAL A 109 -23.58 -17.09 9.59
N LYS A 110 -24.86 -17.23 9.95
CA LYS A 110 -25.35 -16.99 11.32
C LYS A 110 -24.68 -17.90 12.35
N ASN A 111 -24.38 -19.14 11.99
CA ASN A 111 -23.68 -20.05 12.89
C ASN A 111 -22.22 -19.64 13.15
N LEU A 112 -21.62 -18.83 12.27
CA LEU A 112 -20.25 -18.32 12.46
C LEU A 112 -20.20 -17.18 13.47
N PHE A 113 -21.19 -16.28 13.44
CA PHE A 113 -21.23 -15.08 14.29
C PHE A 113 -22.46 -15.15 15.20
N SER A 114 -22.23 -15.31 16.50
CA SER A 114 -23.32 -15.46 17.47
C SER A 114 -23.69 -14.13 18.11
N GLU A 115 -24.93 -13.70 17.92
CA GLU A 115 -25.50 -12.53 18.59
C GLU A 115 -25.44 -12.66 20.12
N LEU A 116 -25.68 -13.86 20.65
CA LEU A 116 -25.61 -14.15 22.10
C LEU A 116 -24.21 -13.93 22.70
N ARG A 117 -23.15 -13.97 21.88
CA ARG A 117 -21.76 -13.77 22.31
C ARG A 117 -21.32 -12.31 22.13
N GLY A 118 -22.20 -11.42 21.64
CA GLY A 118 -21.85 -10.03 21.33
C GLY A 118 -20.96 -9.88 20.11
N GLU A 119 -20.91 -10.89 19.23
CA GLU A 119 -20.09 -10.90 18.01
C GLU A 119 -20.74 -10.12 16.85
N VAL A 120 -21.99 -9.67 17.01
CA VAL A 120 -22.78 -8.98 15.99
C VAL A 120 -23.06 -7.56 16.44
N TYR A 121 -22.70 -6.58 15.60
CA TYR A 121 -23.00 -5.17 15.82
C TYR A 121 -23.94 -4.65 14.75
N LYS A 122 -25.13 -4.18 15.16
CA LYS A 122 -26.12 -3.60 14.27
C LYS A 122 -25.91 -2.10 14.11
N MET A 123 -25.69 -1.66 12.88
CA MET A 123 -25.59 -0.24 12.54
C MET A 123 -27.00 0.35 12.43
N ASN A 124 -27.28 1.40 13.19
CA ASN A 124 -28.51 2.16 13.10
C ASN A 124 -28.30 3.42 12.25
N SER A 125 -29.37 3.90 11.62
CA SER A 125 -29.36 5.21 10.96
C SER A 125 -29.05 6.32 11.96
N PRO A 126 -28.22 7.31 11.58
CA PRO A 126 -27.81 8.37 12.50
C PRO A 126 -28.99 9.25 12.89
N ASP A 127 -29.02 9.63 14.16
CA ASP A 127 -30.07 10.48 14.71
C ASP A 127 -29.91 11.95 14.26
N LEU A 128 -30.97 12.75 14.42
CA LEU A 128 -30.99 14.16 14.02
C LEU A 128 -29.85 14.94 14.70
N GLU A 129 -29.63 14.73 16.00
CA GLU A 129 -28.54 15.37 16.75
C GLU A 129 -27.15 14.98 16.20
N GLN A 130 -26.97 13.72 15.84
CA GLN A 130 -25.71 13.21 15.28
C GLN A 130 -25.46 13.80 13.89
N ARG A 131 -26.52 13.93 13.07
CA ARG A 131 -26.44 14.58 11.76
C ARG A 131 -26.10 16.05 11.91
N GLU A 132 -26.76 16.77 12.81
CA GLU A 132 -26.48 18.18 13.07
C GLU A 132 -25.02 18.36 13.53
N ALA A 133 -24.55 17.56 14.49
CA ALA A 133 -23.18 17.60 14.96
C ALA A 133 -22.16 17.31 13.84
N PHE A 134 -22.44 16.36 12.96
CA PHE A 134 -21.58 16.03 11.81
C PHE A 134 -21.48 17.18 10.80
N PHE A 135 -22.61 17.84 10.49
CA PHE A 135 -22.65 18.91 9.49
C PHE A 135 -22.31 20.30 10.06
N ARG A 136 -22.36 20.48 11.38
CA ARG A 136 -22.09 21.76 12.05
C ARG A 136 -20.72 22.37 11.68
N PRO A 137 -19.60 21.64 11.64
CA PRO A 137 -18.32 22.22 11.22
C PRO A 137 -18.35 22.70 9.77
N ILE A 138 -19.04 21.98 8.89
CA ILE A 138 -19.17 22.37 7.47
C ILE A 138 -19.94 23.69 7.37
N PHE A 139 -21.10 23.79 8.03
CA PHE A 139 -21.93 24.99 7.93
C PHE A 139 -21.43 26.18 8.75
N ILE A 140 -20.73 25.95 9.86
CA ILE A 140 -20.26 27.04 10.73
C ILE A 140 -18.82 27.42 10.38
N GLU A 141 -17.91 26.46 10.27
CA GLU A 141 -16.48 26.77 10.08
C GLU A 141 -16.15 27.07 8.62
N GLN A 142 -16.78 26.38 7.66
CA GLN A 142 -16.47 26.59 6.24
C GLN A 142 -17.21 27.79 5.64
N SER A 143 -18.41 28.10 6.12
CA SER A 143 -19.18 29.28 5.69
C SER A 143 -18.61 30.59 6.24
N LEU A 144 -17.93 30.54 7.38
CA LEU A 144 -17.25 31.70 7.99
C LEU A 144 -15.80 31.84 7.52
N LYS A 145 -15.23 30.82 6.85
CA LYS A 145 -13.92 30.97 6.20
C LYS A 145 -14.08 31.91 5.00
N PRO A 146 -13.38 33.06 4.98
CA PRO A 146 -13.34 33.88 3.78
C PRO A 146 -12.83 33.01 2.62
N PRO A 147 -13.34 33.20 1.40
CA PRO A 147 -12.86 32.45 0.24
C PRO A 147 -11.34 32.56 0.21
N MET A 148 -10.66 31.42 0.03
CA MET A 148 -9.21 31.43 -0.12
C MET A 148 -8.88 32.35 -1.29
N VAL A 149 -8.40 33.55 -0.98
CA VAL A 149 -7.82 34.44 -1.97
C VAL A 149 -6.59 33.69 -2.45
N LYS A 150 -6.71 33.03 -3.61
CA LYS A 150 -5.54 32.52 -4.30
C LYS A 150 -4.68 33.76 -4.53
N ASN A 151 -3.55 33.84 -3.84
CA ASN A 151 -2.51 34.76 -4.24
C ASN A 151 -2.01 34.22 -5.58
N ASP A 152 -2.65 34.66 -6.67
CA ASP A 152 -2.11 34.59 -8.03
C ASP A 152 -0.95 35.59 -8.21
N ARG A 153 -0.36 36.05 -7.10
CA ARG A 153 1.02 36.49 -7.08
C ARG A 153 1.84 35.23 -7.34
N VAL A 154 2.09 34.97 -8.61
CA VAL A 154 3.30 34.30 -9.03
C VAL A 154 4.41 35.01 -8.28
N GLU A 155 4.93 34.37 -7.21
CA GLU A 155 6.20 34.82 -6.65
C GLU A 155 7.15 34.88 -7.84
N GLU A 156 7.65 36.08 -8.15
CA GLU A 156 8.78 36.22 -9.04
C GLU A 156 9.91 35.45 -8.39
N LEU A 157 10.01 34.16 -8.74
CA LEU A 157 11.06 33.29 -8.28
C LEU A 157 12.35 33.90 -8.80
N GLU A 158 13.27 34.21 -7.89
CA GLU A 158 14.60 34.67 -8.27
C GLU A 158 15.19 33.68 -9.28
N GLU A 159 15.64 34.19 -10.42
CA GLU A 159 16.29 33.36 -11.43
C GLU A 159 17.52 32.72 -10.81
N LEU A 160 17.47 31.40 -10.64
CA LEU A 160 18.61 30.66 -10.13
C LEU A 160 19.79 30.88 -11.08
N PRO A 161 20.98 31.21 -10.57
CA PRO A 161 22.16 31.34 -11.40
C PRO A 161 22.37 30.01 -12.14
N LEU A 162 22.55 30.12 -13.46
CA LEU A 162 22.89 28.97 -14.31
C LEU A 162 24.07 28.24 -13.67
N ALA A 163 23.90 26.94 -13.44
CA ALA A 163 24.96 26.12 -12.90
C ALA A 163 26.23 26.34 -13.75
N PRO A 164 27.39 26.57 -13.12
CA PRO A 164 28.64 26.72 -13.87
C PRO A 164 28.79 25.52 -14.81
N GLU A 165 29.13 25.78 -16.07
CA GLU A 165 29.27 24.74 -17.09
C GLU A 165 30.18 23.64 -16.52
N ILE A 166 29.60 22.46 -16.29
CA ILE A 166 30.38 21.27 -15.99
C ILE A 166 31.39 21.18 -17.13
N PRO A 167 32.71 21.10 -16.84
CA PRO A 167 33.72 21.15 -17.88
C PRO A 167 33.37 20.13 -18.96
N LYS A 168 33.24 20.60 -20.21
CA LYS A 168 32.87 19.78 -21.36
C LYS A 168 33.73 18.52 -21.30
N LYS A 169 33.07 17.35 -21.23
CA LYS A 169 33.78 16.07 -21.35
C LYS A 169 34.51 16.11 -22.69
N LEU A 170 35.84 16.12 -22.63
CA LEU A 170 36.71 16.19 -23.80
C LEU A 170 36.27 15.14 -24.82
N THR A 171 36.18 15.55 -26.08
CA THR A 171 35.84 14.63 -27.17
C THR A 171 36.94 13.57 -27.33
N VAL A 172 36.61 12.43 -27.94
CA VAL A 172 37.54 11.29 -28.07
C VAL A 172 38.82 11.70 -28.83
N GLU A 173 38.69 12.67 -29.72
CA GLU A 173 39.73 13.23 -30.59
C GLU A 173 40.66 14.15 -29.80
N GLU A 174 40.11 15.03 -28.95
CA GLU A 174 40.90 15.88 -28.05
C GLU A 174 41.67 15.04 -27.03
N LEU A 175 41.06 13.96 -26.51
CA LEU A 175 41.72 13.01 -25.62
C LEU A 175 42.90 12.29 -26.29
N LYS A 176 42.79 11.97 -27.59
CA LYS A 176 43.92 11.39 -28.35
C LYS A 176 45.07 12.36 -28.47
N VAL A 177 44.80 13.62 -28.83
CA VAL A 177 45.84 14.66 -28.96
C VAL A 177 46.56 14.90 -27.63
N ILE A 178 45.82 14.94 -26.51
CA ILE A 178 46.42 15.07 -25.17
C ILE A 178 47.32 13.87 -24.87
N ARG A 179 46.85 12.65 -25.14
CA ARG A 179 47.61 11.42 -24.89
C ARG A 179 48.91 11.36 -25.72
N GLU A 180 48.86 11.76 -26.99
CA GLU A 180 50.06 11.85 -27.83
C GLU A 180 51.08 12.88 -27.31
N LYS A 181 50.58 14.02 -26.80
CA LYS A 181 51.42 15.05 -26.18
C LYS A 181 52.06 14.53 -24.90
N GLU A 182 51.31 13.84 -24.05
CA GLU A 182 51.83 13.20 -22.83
C GLU A 182 52.90 12.15 -23.15
N GLU A 183 52.68 11.31 -24.18
CA GLU A 183 53.68 10.34 -24.62
C GLU A 183 54.96 10.99 -25.17
N ARG A 184 54.84 12.15 -25.82
CA ARG A 184 56.01 12.93 -26.25
C ARG A 184 56.78 13.44 -25.04
N SER A 185 56.11 14.07 -24.09
CA SER A 185 56.72 14.57 -22.85
C SER A 185 57.37 13.45 -22.03
N LEU A 186 56.73 12.27 -21.92
CA LEU A 186 57.29 11.11 -21.22
C LEU A 186 58.54 10.55 -21.92
N ARG A 187 58.56 10.56 -23.26
CA ARG A 187 59.76 10.16 -24.01
C ARG A 187 60.93 11.11 -23.75
N GLU A 188 60.68 12.41 -23.80
CA GLU A 188 61.69 13.43 -23.48
C GLU A 188 62.21 13.27 -22.05
N LEU A 189 61.31 13.10 -21.08
CA LEU A 189 61.67 12.87 -19.68
C LEU A 189 62.51 11.60 -19.53
N ARG A 190 62.17 10.51 -20.22
CA ARG A 190 62.93 9.26 -20.19
C ARG A 190 64.33 9.42 -20.77
N ILE A 191 64.47 10.17 -21.85
CA ILE A 191 65.78 10.47 -22.44
C ILE A 191 66.62 11.28 -21.45
N PHE A 192 66.04 12.35 -20.89
CA PHE A 192 66.73 13.22 -19.93
C PHE A 192 67.17 12.47 -18.67
N LEU A 193 66.28 11.67 -18.08
CA LEU A 193 66.62 10.84 -16.92
C LEU A 193 67.71 9.83 -17.26
N ARG A 194 67.69 9.23 -18.45
CA ARG A 194 68.74 8.30 -18.89
C ARG A 194 70.08 9.00 -19.05
N GLU A 195 70.10 10.22 -19.58
CA GLU A 195 71.31 11.04 -19.66
C GLU A 195 71.84 11.41 -18.27
N ILE A 196 70.96 11.79 -17.33
CA ILE A 196 71.35 12.05 -15.93
C ILE A 196 71.93 10.79 -15.29
N CYS A 197 71.25 9.64 -15.41
CA CYS A 197 71.76 8.37 -14.88
C CYS A 197 73.11 8.00 -15.51
N ALA A 198 73.30 8.23 -16.81
CA ALA A 198 74.58 7.98 -17.47
C ALA A 198 75.68 8.95 -17.01
N LYS A 199 75.35 10.22 -16.76
CA LYS A 199 76.28 11.21 -16.19
C LYS A 199 76.67 10.89 -14.74
N LEU A 200 75.73 10.41 -13.93
CA LEU A 200 75.97 9.94 -12.56
C LEU A 200 76.83 8.67 -12.55
N ALA A 201 76.57 7.71 -13.44
CA ALA A 201 77.36 6.48 -13.52
C ALA A 201 78.81 6.70 -14.00
N ARG A 202 79.07 7.76 -14.79
CA ARG A 202 80.42 8.16 -15.21
C ARG A 202 81.18 8.99 -14.17
N ASN A 203 80.49 9.60 -13.21
CA ASN A 203 81.09 10.27 -12.05
C ASN A 203 81.16 9.29 -10.87
N LYS A 204 81.93 8.22 -11.03
CA LYS A 204 82.26 7.27 -9.97
C LYS A 204 83.78 7.16 -9.84
#